data_AF-A0A2W5H952-F1
#
_entry.id   AF-A0A2W5H952-F1
#
_cell.length_a   1.000
_cell.length_b   1.000
_cell.length_c   1.000
_cell.angle_alpha   90.00
_cell.angle_beta   90.00
_cell.angle_gamma   90.00
#
_symmetry.space_group_name_H-M   'P 1'
#
loop_
_entity.id
_entity.type
_entity.pdbx_description
1 polymer ?
#
loop_
_entity_poly.entity_id
_entity_poly.type
_entity_poly.pdbx_seq_one_letter_code
_entity_poly.pdbx_strand_id
1 'polypeptide(L)' 'IFVHISAVQASGLSGLSENQKVSFDTEPDRRGKGPKAVNLQIAG' A
#
# COMPACT_ATOMS: atom_id res chain seq x y z
N ILE A 1 -5.90 -6.39 -3.93
CA ILE A 1 -4.97 -6.07 -2.83
C ILE A 1 -5.56 -4.94 -2.00
N PHE A 2 -5.49 -5.04 -0.68
CA PHE A 2 -5.97 -3.97 0.19
C PHE A 2 -4.81 -3.09 0.64
N VAL A 3 -4.98 -1.78 0.50
CA VAL A 3 -4.02 -0.76 0.96
C VAL A 3 -4.62 -0.09 2.19
N HIS A 4 -3.99 -0.27 3.34
CA HIS A 4 -4.40 0.46 4.55
C HIS A 4 -3.74 1.85 4.54
N ILE A 5 -4.43 2.89 5.05
CA ILE A 5 -3.87 4.25 5.13
C ILE A 5 -2.54 4.28 5.91
N SER A 6 -2.38 3.39 6.90
CA SER A 6 -1.13 3.24 7.64
C SER A 6 0.05 2.85 6.75
N ALA A 7 -0.16 2.04 5.70
CA ALA A 7 0.89 1.67 4.76
C ALA A 7 1.28 2.85 3.87
N VAL A 8 0.31 3.67 3.46
CA VAL A 8 0.54 4.90 2.68
C VAL A 8 1.39 5.88 3.49
N GLN A 9 0.97 6.16 4.73
CA GLN A 9 1.69 7.06 5.64
C GLN A 9 3.07 6.52 6.04
N ALA A 10 3.19 5.22 6.31
CA ALA A 10 4.48 4.58 6.61
C ALA A 10 5.46 4.66 5.44
N SER A 11 4.95 4.75 4.21
CA SER A 11 5.76 4.93 3.00
C SER A 11 6.10 6.40 2.73
N GLY A 12 5.78 7.31 3.66
CA GLY A 12 6.02 8.74 3.51
C GLY A 12 5.08 9.45 2.54
N LEU A 13 4.01 8.77 2.12
CA LEU A 13 3.01 9.34 1.21
C LEU A 13 1.89 9.99 2.03
N SER A 14 1.48 11.19 1.63
CA SER A 14 0.36 11.92 2.24
C SER A 14 -1.00 11.35 1.84
N GLY A 15 -1.07 10.64 0.72
CA GLY A 15 -2.26 10.01 0.18
C GLY A 15 -1.99 9.37 -1.17
N LEU A 16 -3.00 8.71 -1.73
CA LEU A 16 -2.99 8.22 -3.10
C LEU A 16 -4.10 8.92 -3.88
N SER A 17 -3.76 9.38 -5.08
CA SER A 17 -4.74 9.97 -6.00
C SER A 17 -5.41 8.89 -6.85
N GLU A 18 -6.62 9.18 -7.33
CA GLU A 18 -7.29 8.30 -8.28
C GLU A 18 -6.46 8.12 -9.55
N ASN A 19 -6.44 6.91 -10.12
CA ASN A 19 -5.59 6.51 -11.26
C ASN A 19 -4.07 6.65 -11.05
N GLN A 20 -3.61 6.92 -9.82
CA GLN A 20 -2.19 6.97 -9.54
C GLN A 20 -1.56 5.58 -9.63
N LYS A 21 -0.52 5.47 -10.46
CA LYS A 21 0.27 4.24 -10.52
C LYS A 21 1.22 4.19 -9.34
N VAL A 22 1.21 3.05 -8.65
CA VAL A 22 2.09 2.80 -7.51
C VAL A 22 2.64 1.39 -7.60
N SER A 23 3.89 1.25 -7.19
CA SER A 23 4.53 -0.02 -6.89
C SER A 23 4.33 -0.32 -5.40
N PHE A 24 4.12 -1.58 -5.06
CA PHE A 24 3.96 -2.00 -3.67
C PHE A 24 4.43 -3.44 -3.52
N ASP A 25 4.85 -3.77 -2.31
CA ASP A 25 5.09 -5.15 -1.90
C ASP A 25 3.83 -5.72 -1.24
N THR A 26 3.71 -7.05 -1.23
CA THR A 26 2.61 -7.73 -0.54
C THR A 26 3.11 -8.58 0.62
N GLU A 27 2.51 -8.38 1.78
CA GLU A 27 2.75 -9.23 2.95
C GLU A 27 1.48 -10.01 3.33
N PRO A 28 1.62 -11.27 3.76
CA PRO A 28 0.48 -12.02 4.30
C PRO A 28 0.01 -11.40 5.63
N ASP A 29 -1.28 -11.08 5.72
CA ASP A 29 -1.88 -10.65 6.99
C ASP A 29 -2.03 -11.85 7.94
N ARG A 30 -1.40 -11.76 9.11
CA ARG A 30 -1.50 -12.74 10.21
C ARG A 30 -2.95 -12.96 10.69
N ARG A 31 -3.88 -12.06 10.39
CA ARG A 31 -5.32 -12.16 10.72
C ARG A 31 -6.17 -12.81 9.62
N GLY A 32 -5.56 -13.32 8.54
CA GLY A 32 -6.26 -14.07 7.50
C GLY A 32 -7.11 -13.23 6.54
N LYS A 33 -6.97 -11.89 6.56
CA LYS A 33 -7.71 -10.98 5.67
C LYS A 33 -7.14 -10.87 4.25
N GLY A 34 -6.18 -11.73 3.90
CA GLY A 34 -5.49 -11.72 2.62
C GLY A 34 -4.24 -10.81 2.60
N PRO A 35 -3.53 -10.74 1.46
CA PRO A 35 -2.30 -9.96 1.34
C PRO A 35 -2.56 -8.45 1.45
N LYS A 36 -1.78 -7.78 2.31
CA LYS A 36 -1.78 -6.32 2.48
C LYS A 36 -0.67 -5.71 1.63
N ALA A 37 -0.92 -4.52 1.08
CA ALA A 37 0.12 -3.72 0.45
C ALA A 37 1.01 -3.07 1.53
N VAL A 38 2.33 -3.12 1.32
CA VAL A 38 3.36 -2.46 2.12
C VAL A 38 4.38 -1.80 1.18
N ASN A 39 5.25 -0.93 1.72
CA ASN A 39 6.32 -0.27 0.98
C ASN A 39 5.84 0.41 -0.32
N LEU A 40 4.79 1.23 -0.23
CA LEU A 40 4.24 1.88 -1.41
C LEU A 40 5.21 2.90 -1.99
N GLN A 41 5.40 2.88 -3.30
CA GLN A 41 6.20 3.84 -4.04
C GLN A 41 5.41 4.36 -5.22
N ILE A 42 5.51 5.66 -5.49
CA ILE A 42 4.89 6.23 -6.68
C ILE A 42 5.64 5.70 -7.90
N ALA A 43 4.92 5.01 -8.77
CA ALA A 43 5.45 4.58 -10.05
C ALA A 43 5.31 5.77 -11.01
N GLY A 44 6.45 6.35 -11.38
CA GLY A 44 6.55 7.38 -12.41
C GLY A 44 6.32 6.84 -13.80
#